data_AF-A0A7C5UTE4-F1
#
_entry.id   AF-A0A7C5UTE4-F1
#
_cell.length_a   1.000
_cell.length_b   1.000
_cell.length_c   1.000
_cell.angle_alpha   90.00
_cell.angle_beta   90.00
_cell.angle_gamma   90.00
#
_symmetry.space_group_name_H-M   'P 1'
#
loop_
_entity.id
_entity.type
_entity.pdbx_description
1 polymer ?
#
loop_
_entity_poly.entity_id
_entity_poly.type
_entity_poly.pdbx_seq_one_letter_code
_entity_poly.pdbx_strand_id
1 'polypeptide(L)'
;MGDNNTKNIEKHPGGRPTKLNEEVVKKLESIFKVGGTVEEACAYAGITKPTYYAWLKEDESFFTKMEAAQHYADIVAKNLVVKAITEDKDLESAKWWLDRRVFKNQPIIQANTQINVFGQLKQKYGNL
;
A
#
# COMPACT_ATOMS: atom_id res chain seq x y z
N MET A 1 49.92 -6.56 -37.20
CA MET A 1 48.67 -5.95 -37.74
C MET A 1 47.51 -6.56 -36.98
N GLY A 2 46.78 -5.74 -36.23
CA GLY A 2 45.73 -6.19 -35.32
C GLY A 2 44.34 -6.08 -35.94
N ASP A 3 43.53 -7.10 -35.72
CA ASP A 3 42.12 -7.13 -36.09
C ASP A 3 41.28 -6.90 -34.83
N ASN A 4 41.06 -5.62 -34.48
CA ASN A 4 40.11 -5.24 -33.45
C ASN A 4 38.68 -5.39 -34.00
N ASN A 5 38.15 -6.60 -33.93
CA ASN A 5 36.71 -6.84 -34.11
C ASN A 5 35.99 -6.46 -32.80
N THR A 6 35.79 -5.16 -32.60
CA THR A 6 34.86 -4.62 -31.60
C THR A 6 33.45 -5.00 -32.02
N LYS A 7 33.00 -6.17 -31.56
CA LYS A 7 31.61 -6.60 -31.64
C LYS A 7 30.74 -5.53 -30.99
N ASN A 8 30.02 -4.76 -31.80
CA ASN A 8 28.98 -3.85 -31.37
C ASN A 8 27.86 -4.71 -30.74
N ILE A 9 27.84 -4.77 -29.41
CA ILE A 9 26.83 -5.52 -28.66
C ILE A 9 25.61 -4.61 -28.55
N GLU A 10 24.69 -4.71 -29.50
CA GLU A 10 23.38 -4.07 -29.38
C GLU A 10 22.69 -4.63 -28.11
N LYS A 11 22.51 -3.78 -27.10
CA LYS A 11 21.87 -4.16 -25.83
C LYS A 11 20.43 -4.61 -26.12
N HIS A 12 20.13 -5.87 -25.84
CA HIS A 12 18.75 -6.36 -25.81
C HIS A 12 17.93 -5.54 -24.79
N PRO A 13 16.73 -5.04 -25.15
CA PRO A 13 15.92 -4.19 -24.26
C PRO A 13 15.28 -4.96 -23.08
N GLY A 14 15.52 -6.27 -22.97
CA GLY A 14 14.87 -7.17 -22.01
C GLY A 14 15.48 -7.25 -20.61
N GLY A 15 16.32 -6.28 -20.21
CA GLY A 15 16.84 -6.23 -18.83
C GLY A 15 15.82 -5.64 -17.85
N ARG A 16 15.80 -6.13 -16.60
CA ARG A 16 15.06 -5.47 -15.50
C ARG A 16 15.48 -3.99 -15.45
N PRO A 17 14.55 -3.04 -15.60
CA PRO A 17 14.87 -1.62 -15.58
C PRO A 17 15.60 -1.27 -14.29
N THR A 18 16.82 -0.75 -14.42
CA THR A 18 17.65 -0.32 -13.28
C THR A 18 17.48 1.17 -12.97
N LYS A 19 16.90 1.93 -13.90
CA LYS A 19 16.57 3.35 -13.75
C LYS A 19 15.06 3.54 -13.80
N LEU A 20 14.58 4.56 -13.11
CA LEU A 20 13.20 5.04 -13.22
C LEU A 20 12.95 5.49 -14.66
N ASN A 21 12.08 4.81 -15.38
CA ASN A 21 11.62 5.19 -16.71
C ASN A 21 10.12 5.47 -16.68
N GLU A 22 9.63 6.29 -17.61
CA GLU A 22 8.21 6.65 -17.67
C GLU A 22 7.31 5.43 -17.91
N GLU A 23 7.80 4.39 -18.61
CA GLU A 23 7.03 3.17 -18.84
C GLU A 23 6.81 2.36 -17.55
N VAL A 24 7.82 2.25 -16.66
CA VAL A 24 7.66 1.61 -15.35
C VAL A 24 6.68 2.40 -14.50
N VAL A 25 6.79 3.73 -14.49
CA VAL A 25 5.83 4.60 -13.78
C VAL A 25 4.40 4.32 -14.24
N LYS A 26 4.15 4.30 -15.56
CA LYS A 26 2.83 3.99 -16.12
C LYS A 26 2.33 2.60 -15.73
N LYS A 27 3.21 1.58 -15.77
CA LYS A 27 2.86 0.22 -15.34
C LYS A 27 2.47 0.16 -13.87
N LEU A 28 3.24 0.80 -13.00
CA LEU A 28 2.94 0.90 -11.56
C LEU A 28 1.60 1.61 -11.33
N GLU A 29 1.41 2.79 -11.93
CA GLU A 29 0.17 3.55 -11.81
C GLU A 29 -1.06 2.77 -12.26
N SER A 30 -0.95 2.00 -13.35
CA SER A 30 -2.07 1.19 -13.86
C SER A 30 -2.57 0.17 -12.85
N ILE A 31 -1.65 -0.46 -12.11
CA ILE A 31 -1.99 -1.45 -11.08
C ILE A 31 -2.51 -0.76 -9.82
N PHE A 32 -1.91 0.36 -9.41
CA PHE A 32 -2.39 1.09 -8.23
C PHE A 32 -3.79 1.68 -8.43
N LYS A 33 -4.11 2.20 -9.63
CA LYS A 33 -5.44 2.76 -9.94
C LYS A 33 -6.56 1.72 -9.89
N VAL A 34 -6.26 0.43 -9.98
CA VAL A 34 -7.24 -0.65 -9.82
C VAL A 34 -7.24 -1.25 -8.41
N GLY A 35 -6.51 -0.65 -7.46
CA GLY A 35 -6.42 -1.11 -6.08
C GLY A 35 -5.42 -2.25 -5.88
N GLY A 36 -4.52 -2.48 -6.83
CA GLY A 36 -3.47 -3.49 -6.73
C GLY A 36 -2.41 -3.13 -5.70
N THR A 37 -1.76 -4.17 -5.18
CA THR A 37 -0.69 -4.09 -4.18
C THR A 37 0.65 -3.67 -4.79
N VAL A 38 1.58 -3.25 -3.94
CA VAL A 38 2.96 -2.92 -4.36
C VAL A 38 3.64 -4.14 -4.97
N GLU A 39 3.37 -5.33 -4.44
CA GLU A 39 3.80 -6.64 -4.97
C GLU A 39 3.42 -6.80 -6.44
N GLU A 40 2.13 -6.65 -6.74
CA GLU A 40 1.56 -6.84 -8.08
C GLU A 40 2.07 -5.78 -9.04
N ALA A 41 2.13 -4.53 -8.58
CA ALA A 41 2.66 -3.42 -9.37
C ALA A 41 4.14 -3.67 -9.74
N CYS A 42 4.97 -4.08 -8.77
CA CYS A 42 6.38 -4.39 -9.00
C CYS A 42 6.56 -5.59 -9.94
N ALA A 43 5.74 -6.64 -9.78
CA ALA A 43 5.77 -7.82 -10.65
C ALA A 43 5.42 -7.44 -12.10
N TYR A 44 4.38 -6.64 -12.30
CA TYR A 44 3.94 -6.18 -13.61
C TYR A 44 4.95 -5.22 -14.28
N ALA A 45 5.54 -4.32 -13.48
CA ALA A 45 6.56 -3.39 -13.94
C ALA A 45 7.95 -4.03 -14.15
N GLY A 46 8.15 -5.26 -13.68
CA GLY A 46 9.43 -5.97 -13.78
C GLY A 46 10.51 -5.44 -12.83
N ILE A 47 10.15 -4.75 -11.75
CA ILE A 47 11.09 -4.17 -10.77
C ILE A 47 11.05 -4.92 -9.44
N THR A 48 12.05 -4.72 -8.56
CA THR A 48 12.00 -5.30 -7.21
C THR A 48 11.30 -4.34 -6.25
N LYS A 49 10.69 -4.85 -5.17
CA LYS A 49 10.17 -3.99 -4.09
C LYS A 49 11.24 -3.09 -3.48
N PRO A 50 12.47 -3.57 -3.16
CA PRO A 50 13.55 -2.68 -2.72
C PRO A 50 13.82 -1.51 -3.66
N THR A 51 13.83 -1.76 -4.98
CA THR A 51 14.01 -0.70 -5.99
C THR A 51 12.87 0.32 -5.92
N TYR A 52 11.62 -0.14 -5.82
CA TYR A 52 10.47 0.74 -5.68
C TYR A 52 10.58 1.63 -4.42
N TYR A 53 10.88 1.05 -3.27
CA TYR A 53 11.03 1.82 -2.02
C TYR A 53 12.25 2.74 -2.02
N ALA A 54 13.32 2.39 -2.74
CA ALA A 54 14.46 3.30 -2.94
C ALA A 54 14.02 4.54 -3.73
N TRP A 55 13.32 4.35 -4.84
CA TRP A 55 12.80 5.47 -5.65
C TRP A 55 11.80 6.35 -4.91
N LEU A 56 10.95 5.77 -4.05
CA LEU A 56 10.06 6.56 -3.19
C LEU A 56 10.81 7.48 -2.22
N LYS A 57 12.02 7.11 -1.81
CA LYS A 57 12.86 7.92 -0.91
C LYS A 57 13.69 8.96 -1.66
N GLU A 58 14.10 8.62 -2.88
CA GLU A 58 14.97 9.46 -3.71
C GLU A 58 14.19 10.53 -4.49
N ASP A 59 12.93 10.29 -4.84
CA ASP A 59 12.10 11.18 -5.65
C ASP A 59 10.70 11.39 -5.03
N GLU A 60 10.50 12.59 -4.46
CA GLU A 60 9.23 13.02 -3.87
C GLU A 60 8.10 13.17 -4.90
N SER A 61 8.42 13.53 -6.15
CA SER A 61 7.44 13.61 -7.24
C SER A 61 6.92 12.22 -7.60
N PHE A 62 7.82 11.25 -7.65
CA PHE A 62 7.45 9.85 -7.83
C PHE A 62 6.57 9.34 -6.68
N PHE A 63 6.96 9.62 -5.42
CA PHE A 63 6.14 9.29 -4.25
C PHE A 63 4.72 9.86 -4.36
N THR A 64 4.59 11.16 -4.64
CA THR A 64 3.30 11.84 -4.76
C THR A 64 2.43 11.21 -5.85
N LYS A 65 3.01 10.84 -7.00
CA LYS A 65 2.28 10.17 -8.09
C LYS A 65 1.79 8.79 -7.68
N MET A 66 2.64 7.98 -7.05
CA MET A 66 2.26 6.63 -6.62
C MET A 66 1.18 6.67 -5.53
N GLU A 67 1.30 7.59 -4.57
CA GLU A 67 0.29 7.81 -3.53
C GLU A 67 -1.05 8.23 -4.14
N ALA A 68 -1.05 9.20 -5.06
CA ALA A 68 -2.25 9.63 -5.77
C ALA A 68 -2.91 8.47 -6.56
N ALA A 69 -2.10 7.61 -7.20
CA ALA A 69 -2.60 6.45 -7.92
C ALA A 69 -3.27 5.42 -7.00
N GLN A 70 -2.71 5.19 -5.80
CA GLN A 70 -3.32 4.30 -4.81
C GLN A 70 -4.64 4.87 -4.27
N HIS A 71 -4.68 6.18 -3.99
CA HIS A 71 -5.90 6.85 -3.54
C HIS A 71 -7.00 6.88 -4.60
N TYR A 72 -6.65 6.80 -5.88
CA TYR A 72 -7.64 6.81 -6.96
C TYR A 72 -8.66 5.66 -6.83
N ALA A 73 -8.18 4.44 -6.61
CA ALA A 73 -9.05 3.27 -6.45
C ALA A 73 -10.03 3.46 -5.28
N ASP A 74 -9.53 3.96 -4.15
CA ASP A 74 -10.34 4.30 -3.00
C ASP A 74 -11.41 5.33 -3.38
N ILE A 75 -11.01 6.46 -3.97
CA ILE A 75 -11.90 7.57 -4.35
C ILE A 75 -13.03 7.07 -5.26
N VAL A 76 -12.71 6.26 -6.27
CA VAL A 76 -13.70 5.69 -7.19
C VAL A 76 -14.70 4.81 -6.43
N ALA A 77 -14.22 3.95 -5.52
CA ALA A 77 -15.10 3.14 -4.68
C ALA A 77 -15.97 4.00 -3.74
N LYS A 78 -15.41 5.06 -3.13
CA LYS A 78 -16.19 5.99 -2.29
C LYS A 78 -17.30 6.65 -3.10
N ASN A 79 -16.97 7.12 -4.31
CA ASN A 79 -17.92 7.78 -5.19
C ASN A 79 -19.06 6.84 -5.60
N LEU A 80 -18.76 5.57 -5.87
CA LEU A 80 -19.80 4.58 -6.18
C LEU A 80 -20.77 4.39 -5.01
N VAL A 81 -20.25 4.25 -3.79
CA VAL A 81 -21.07 4.12 -2.58
C VAL A 81 -21.91 5.37 -2.35
N VAL A 82 -21.30 6.56 -2.47
CA VAL A 82 -22.03 7.83 -2.34
C VAL A 82 -23.14 7.93 -3.37
N LYS A 83 -22.86 7.57 -4.63
CA LYS A 83 -23.85 7.61 -5.72
C LYS A 83 -25.04 6.69 -5.42
N ALA A 84 -24.79 5.45 -4.99
CA ALA A 84 -25.84 4.51 -4.59
C ALA A 84 -26.69 5.04 -3.42
N ILE A 85 -26.06 5.70 -2.44
CA ILE A 85 -26.79 6.33 -1.33
C ILE A 85 -27.65 7.50 -1.81
N THR A 86 -27.13 8.36 -2.70
CA THR A 86 -27.83 9.58 -3.12
C THR A 86 -28.94 9.33 -4.14
N GLU A 87 -28.70 8.42 -5.09
CA GLU A 87 -29.62 8.15 -6.21
C GLU A 87 -30.62 7.05 -5.83
N ASP A 88 -30.14 5.91 -5.33
CA ASP A 88 -30.99 4.74 -5.03
C ASP A 88 -31.58 4.80 -3.61
N LYS A 89 -31.14 5.76 -2.78
CA LYS A 89 -31.54 5.93 -1.37
C LYS A 89 -31.34 4.65 -0.54
N ASP A 90 -30.31 3.88 -0.86
CA ASP A 90 -30.01 2.64 -0.13
C ASP A 90 -29.52 2.93 1.30
N LEU A 91 -30.39 2.62 2.26
CA LEU A 91 -30.15 2.80 3.68
C LEU A 91 -29.06 1.85 4.22
N GLU A 92 -28.90 0.65 3.64
CA GLU A 92 -27.91 -0.33 4.10
C GLU A 92 -26.49 0.12 3.76
N SER A 93 -26.26 0.55 2.51
CA SER A 93 -25.00 1.16 2.08
C SER A 93 -24.64 2.39 2.93
N ALA A 94 -25.64 3.22 3.29
CA ALA A 94 -25.43 4.39 4.14
C ALA A 94 -25.03 4.03 5.57
N LYS A 95 -25.69 3.04 6.20
CA LYS A 95 -25.35 2.55 7.54
C LYS A 95 -23.94 1.96 7.58
N TRP A 96 -23.61 1.08 6.62
CA TRP A 96 -22.28 0.47 6.52
C TRP A 96 -21.17 1.51 6.35
N TRP A 97 -21.41 2.56 5.56
CA TRP A 97 -20.44 3.65 5.36
C TRP A 97 -20.20 4.45 6.64
N LEU A 98 -21.25 4.75 7.41
CA LEU A 98 -21.15 5.47 8.68
C LEU A 98 -20.39 4.66 9.73
N ASP A 99 -20.68 3.36 9.86
CA ASP A 99 -20.00 2.50 10.82
C ASP A 99 -18.49 2.50 10.61
N ARG A 100 -18.03 2.32 9.35
CA ARG A 100 -16.60 2.34 9.01
C ARG A 100 -15.92 3.68 9.31
N ARG A 101 -16.64 4.81 9.24
CA ARG A 101 -16.10 6.13 9.61
C ARG A 101 -16.01 6.32 11.12
N VAL A 102 -17.00 5.82 11.86
CA VAL A 102 -17.00 5.88 13.33
C VAL A 102 -15.82 5.09 13.90
N PHE A 103 -15.51 3.90 13.36
CA PHE A 103 -14.35 3.09 13.80
C PHE A 103 -13.00 3.79 13.62
N LYS A 104 -12.79 4.56 12.54
CA LYS A 104 -11.53 5.31 12.36
C LYS A 104 -11.37 6.48 13.34
N ASN A 105 -12.48 6.99 13.86
CA ASN A 105 -12.49 8.15 14.75
C ASN A 105 -12.59 7.78 16.24
N GLN A 106 -12.64 6.49 16.59
CA GLN A 106 -12.59 6.10 18.00
C GLN A 106 -11.17 6.30 18.55
N PRO A 107 -10.99 7.05 19.66
CA PRO A 107 -9.70 7.15 20.30
C PRO A 107 -9.27 5.75 20.74
N ILE A 108 -8.04 5.36 20.38
CA ILE A 108 -7.44 4.10 20.82
C ILE A 108 -7.20 4.23 22.33
N ILE A 109 -8.16 3.79 23.15
CA ILE A 109 -7.96 3.70 24.59
C ILE A 109 -7.06 2.49 24.84
N GLN A 110 -5.76 2.72 25.04
CA GLN A 110 -4.84 1.69 25.53
C GLN A 110 -5.22 1.37 26.98
N ALA A 111 -6.09 0.38 27.17
CA ALA A 111 -6.37 -0.17 28.49
C ALA A 111 -5.18 -1.05 28.90
N ASN A 112 -4.19 -0.45 29.57
CA ASN A 112 -3.14 -1.19 30.24
C ASN A 112 -3.73 -1.90 31.47
N THR A 113 -4.37 -3.05 31.27
CA THR A 113 -4.81 -3.90 32.38
C THR A 113 -3.57 -4.54 33.01
N GLN A 114 -3.03 -3.92 34.06
CA GLN A 114 -2.06 -4.58 34.92
C GLN A 114 -2.79 -5.72 35.65
N ILE A 115 -2.62 -6.96 35.19
CA ILE A 115 -3.12 -8.14 35.89
C ILE A 115 -2.32 -8.26 37.19
N ASN A 116 -2.95 -7.91 38.31
CA ASN A 116 -2.33 -7.96 39.63
C ASN A 116 -2.23 -9.41 40.12
N VAL A 117 -1.26 -10.17 39.59
CA VAL A 117 -0.97 -11.57 39.95
C VAL A 117 -0.53 -11.74 41.40
N PHE A 118 -0.08 -10.66 42.08
CA PHE A 118 0.34 -10.70 43.48
C PHE A 118 -0.80 -11.01 44.46
N GLY A 119 -2.06 -10.70 44.11
CA GLY A 119 -3.22 -11.05 44.94
C GLY A 119 -3.52 -12.55 45.00
N GLN A 120 -3.08 -13.32 44.00
CA GLN A 120 -3.41 -14.75 43.88
C GLN A 120 -2.43 -15.64 44.66
N LEU A 121 -1.19 -15.21 44.87
CA LEU A 121 -0.19 -16.01 45.59
C LEU A 121 -0.31 -15.90 47.12
N LYS A 122 -0.92 -14.83 47.64
CA LYS A 122 -1.15 -14.67 49.08
C LYS A 122 -2.29 -15.56 49.62
N GLN A 123 -3.22 -15.99 48.76
CA GLN A 123 -4.24 -16.99 49.12
C GLN A 123 -3.71 -18.43 49.13
N LYS A 124 -2.66 -18.73 48.33
CA LYS A 124 -2.13 -20.10 48.22
C LYS A 124 -1.06 -20.44 49.26
N TYR A 125 -0.34 -19.44 49.78
CA TYR A 125 0.75 -19.66 50.75
C TYR A 125 0.62 -18.80 52.01
N GLY A 126 -0.61 -18.55 52.47
CA GLY A 126 -0.87 -17.99 53.79
C GLY A 126 -0.71 -19.08 54.86
N ASN A 127 0.53 -19.26 55.34
CA ASN A 127 0.96 -19.67 56.69
C ASN A 127 2.29 -20.46 56.60
N LEU A 128 3.40 -19.75 56.82
CA LEU A 128 4.49 -20.20 57.68
C LEU A 128 4.64 -19.15 58.79
#